data_AF-Q5JFK5-F1
#
_entry.id   AF-Q5JFK5-F1
#
_cell.length_a   1.000
_cell.length_b   1.000
_cell.length_c   1.000
_cell.angle_alpha   90.00
_cell.angle_beta   90.00
_cell.angle_gamma   90.00
#
_symmetry.space_group_name_H-M   'P 1'
#
loop_
_entity.id
_entity.type
_entity.pdbx_description
1 polymer ?
#
loop_
_entity_poly.entity_id
_entity_poly.type
_entity_poly.pdbx_seq_one_letter_code
_entity_poly.pdbx_strand_id
1 'polypeptide(L)'
;MVVLDTNVVIEKVRKGEEISENITGVTFVEFPRIVRYSKFRGDVLFPVLDDFILAHKLQEKLLERGTPRGFADLLIAAICVNRGEELITHDSDFLEIAQVSNLRLILLEK
;
A
#
# COMPACT_ATOMS: atom_id res chain seq x y z
N MET A 1 4.61 12.22 -0.05
CA MET A 1 4.78 11.62 -1.38
C MET A 1 3.65 10.60 -1.58
N VAL A 2 3.75 9.77 -2.62
CA VAL A 2 2.72 8.83 -3.05
C VAL A 2 3.29 7.42 -3.07
N VAL A 3 2.50 6.46 -2.61
CA VAL A 3 2.78 5.03 -2.66
C VAL A 3 1.73 4.35 -3.54
N LEU A 4 2.18 3.54 -4.48
CA LEU A 4 1.29 2.73 -5.31
C LEU A 4 1.12 1.33 -4.71
N ASP A 5 -0.12 0.88 -4.67
CA ASP A 5 -0.45 -0.51 -4.41
C ASP A 5 -0.09 -1.41 -5.60
N THR A 6 0.05 -2.72 -5.35
CA THR A 6 0.48 -3.71 -6.32
C THR A 6 -0.40 -3.74 -7.57
N ASN A 7 -1.72 -3.57 -7.41
CA ASN A 7 -2.66 -3.56 -8.54
C ASN A 7 -2.40 -2.41 -9.52
N VAL A 8 -2.13 -1.19 -9.02
CA VAL A 8 -1.81 0.00 -9.82
C VAL A 8 -0.45 -0.16 -10.50
N VAL A 9 0.54 -0.69 -9.78
CA VAL A 9 1.88 -0.96 -10.35
C VAL A 9 1.79 -1.92 -11.53
N ILE A 10 1.03 -3.00 -11.41
CA ILE A 10 0.85 -3.98 -12.49
C ILE A 10 0.18 -3.34 -13.70
N GLU A 11 -0.83 -2.50 -13.48
CA GLU A 11 -1.53 -1.80 -14.55
C GLU A 11 -0.59 -0.85 -15.32
N LYS A 12 0.14 0.02 -14.60
CA LYS A 12 1.12 0.94 -15.20
C LYS A 12 2.21 0.22 -15.97
N VAL A 13 2.72 -0.90 -15.45
CA VAL A 13 3.70 -1.75 -16.14
C VAL A 13 3.12 -2.35 -17.42
N ARG A 14 1.86 -2.82 -17.41
CA ARG A 14 1.18 -3.34 -18.61
C ARG A 14 1.02 -2.27 -19.69
N LYS A 15 0.75 -1.02 -19.29
CA LYS A 15 0.65 0.14 -20.19
C LYS A 15 2.01 0.68 -20.63
N GLY A 16 3.11 0.21 -20.04
CA GLY A 16 4.45 0.72 -20.33
C GLY A 16 4.66 2.15 -19.82
N GLU A 17 3.94 2.57 -18.78
CA GLU A 17 4.04 3.91 -18.18
C GLU A 17 5.29 4.06 -17.31
N GLU A 18 5.78 5.28 -17.17
CA GLU A 18 6.76 5.59 -16.13
C GLU A 18 6.12 5.54 -14.74
N ILE A 19 6.89 5.01 -13.78
CA ILE A 19 6.47 4.90 -12.38
C ILE A 19 7.53 5.63 -11.56
N SER A 20 7.17 6.81 -11.06
CA SER A 20 8.05 7.67 -10.25
C SER A 20 7.68 7.66 -8.77
N GLU A 21 6.49 7.16 -8.47
CA GLU A 21 5.92 6.97 -7.14
C GLU A 21 6.60 5.80 -6.43
N ASN A 22 6.57 5.84 -5.10
CA ASN A 22 7.15 4.79 -4.26
C ASN A 22 6.27 3.54 -4.27
N ILE A 23 6.87 2.41 -3.90
CA ILE A 23 6.14 1.18 -3.60
C ILE A 23 6.52 0.69 -2.21
N THR A 24 5.76 -0.25 -1.65
CA THR A 24 6.15 -0.89 -0.40
C THR A 24 6.99 -2.14 -0.63
N GLY A 25 7.65 -2.62 0.42
CA GLY A 25 8.27 -3.93 0.46
C GLY A 25 7.27 -5.08 0.18
N VAL A 26 5.97 -4.88 0.46
CA VAL A 26 4.92 -5.85 0.13
C VAL A 26 4.77 -5.96 -1.39
N THR A 27 4.59 -4.84 -2.08
CA THR A 27 4.50 -4.81 -3.55
C THR A 27 5.76 -5.34 -4.23
N PHE A 28 6.94 -5.07 -3.66
CA PHE A 28 8.20 -5.64 -4.13
C PHE A 28 8.19 -7.19 -4.09
N VAL A 29 7.61 -7.79 -3.05
CA VAL A 29 7.49 -9.26 -2.92
C VAL A 29 6.38 -9.82 -3.82
N GLU A 30 5.22 -9.17 -3.86
CA GLU A 30 4.06 -9.63 -4.65
C GLU A 30 4.28 -9.51 -6.16
N PHE A 31 5.05 -8.50 -6.59
CA PHE A 31 5.38 -8.27 -7.99
C PHE A 31 6.90 -8.14 -8.22
N PRO A 32 7.67 -9.25 -8.13
CA PRO A 32 9.13 -9.23 -8.25
C PRO A 32 9.65 -8.67 -9.59
N ARG A 33 8.81 -8.60 -10.62
CA ARG A 33 9.17 -8.07 -11.94
C ARG A 33 9.47 -6.58 -11.91
N ILE A 34 9.02 -5.84 -10.89
CA ILE A 34 9.24 -4.38 -10.79
C ILE A 34 10.72 -4.01 -10.80
N VAL A 35 11.59 -4.87 -10.24
CA VAL A 35 13.06 -4.64 -10.21
C VAL A 35 13.71 -4.67 -11.59
N ARG A 36 13.05 -5.27 -12.58
CA ARG A 36 13.52 -5.35 -13.97
C ARG A 36 12.79 -4.36 -14.87
N TYR A 37 11.85 -3.58 -14.32
CA TYR A 37 11.09 -2.62 -15.08
C TYR A 37 11.92 -1.35 -15.25
N SER A 38 12.45 -1.13 -16.45
CA SER A 38 13.38 -0.02 -16.74
C SER A 38 12.79 1.38 -16.54
N LYS A 39 11.46 1.49 -16.43
CA LYS A 39 10.73 2.74 -16.21
C LYS A 39 10.29 2.95 -14.75
N PHE A 40 10.73 2.10 -13.82
CA PHE A 40 10.56 2.32 -12.38
C PHE A 40 11.70 3.20 -11.85
N ARG A 41 11.33 4.29 -11.17
CA ARG A 41 12.25 5.30 -10.61
C ARG A 41 12.00 5.61 -9.13
N GLY A 42 10.92 5.11 -8.55
CA GLY A 42 10.59 5.34 -7.14
C GLY A 42 11.40 4.46 -6.17
N ASP A 43 11.24 4.73 -4.88
CA ASP A 43 11.87 3.96 -3.81
C ASP A 43 11.00 2.77 -3.38
N VAL A 44 11.67 1.75 -2.81
CA VAL A 44 11.00 0.63 -2.14
C VAL A 44 11.02 0.86 -0.63
N LEU A 45 9.85 1.12 -0.06
CA LEU A 45 9.66 1.39 1.36
C LEU A 45 9.50 0.06 2.11
N PHE A 46 10.60 -0.46 2.65
CA PHE A 46 10.57 -1.67 3.49
C PHE A 46 10.00 -1.38 4.87
N PRO A 47 9.20 -2.31 5.44
CA PRO A 47 8.62 -2.15 6.75
C PRO A 47 9.68 -2.15 7.85
N VAL A 48 9.45 -1.34 8.88
CA VAL A 48 10.18 -1.37 10.16
C VAL A 48 9.28 -1.91 11.26
N LEU A 49 9.83 -2.17 12.45
CA LEU A 49 9.08 -2.72 13.59
C LEU A 49 7.79 -1.94 13.88
N ASP A 50 7.85 -0.60 13.83
CA ASP A 50 6.69 0.26 14.10
C ASP A 50 5.55 0.08 13.08
N ASP A 51 5.87 -0.33 11.84
CA ASP A 51 4.85 -0.64 10.83
C ASP A 51 4.07 -1.91 11.22
N PHE A 52 4.75 -2.93 11.76
CA PHE A 52 4.09 -4.13 12.26
C PHE A 52 3.25 -3.86 13.50
N ILE A 53 3.76 -3.05 14.43
CA ILE A 53 3.02 -2.66 15.64
C ILE A 53 1.74 -1.90 15.25
N LEU A 54 1.83 -0.97 14.30
CA LEU A 54 0.67 -0.23 13.83
C LEU A 54 -0.30 -1.16 13.10
N ALA A 55 0.16 -2.03 12.20
CA ALA A 55 -0.68 -2.99 11.49
C ALA A 55 -1.48 -3.88 12.47
N HIS A 56 -0.84 -4.36 13.55
CA HIS A 56 -1.51 -5.11 14.61
C HIS A 56 -2.63 -4.30 15.28
N LYS A 57 -2.34 -3.06 15.70
CA LYS A 57 -3.34 -2.17 16.33
C LYS A 57 -4.50 -1.83 15.39
N LEU A 58 -4.23 -1.68 14.09
CA LEU A 58 -5.27 -1.46 13.08
C LEU A 58 -6.19 -2.68 13.00
N GLN A 59 -5.61 -3.89 12.99
CA GLN A 59 -6.39 -5.12 12.95
C GLN A 59 -7.27 -5.31 14.20
N GLU A 60 -6.79 -4.95 15.39
CA GLU A 60 -7.61 -4.97 16.61
C GLU A 60 -8.86 -4.09 16.45
N LYS A 61 -8.69 -2.85 15.99
CA LYS A 61 -9.82 -1.94 15.73
C LYS A 61 -10.78 -2.45 14.65
N LEU A 62 -10.25 -3.07 13.61
CA LEU A 62 -11.06 -3.63 12.52
C LEU A 62 -11.85 -4.87 12.97
N LEU A 63 -11.27 -5.69 13.84
CA LEU A 63 -11.96 -6.83 14.45
C LEU A 63 -13.15 -6.38 15.31
N GLU A 64 -13.01 -5.31 16.10
CA GLU A 64 -14.12 -4.72 16.86
C GLU A 64 -15.29 -4.27 15.97
N ARG A 65 -14.99 -3.89 14.72
CA ARG A 65 -15.98 -3.45 13.72
C ARG A 65 -16.50 -4.58 12.83
N GLY A 66 -15.99 -5.80 13.00
CA GLY A 66 -16.35 -6.94 12.16
C GLY A 66 -15.82 -6.86 10.72
N THR A 67 -14.81 -6.03 10.46
CA THR A 67 -14.22 -5.80 9.12
C THR A 67 -12.71 -6.11 9.07
N PRO A 68 -12.25 -7.31 9.49
CA PRO A 68 -10.83 -7.66 9.47
C PRO A 68 -10.23 -7.52 8.06
N ARG A 69 -8.92 -7.23 8.00
CA ARG A 69 -8.20 -7.06 6.73
C ARG A 69 -7.01 -7.99 6.60
N GLY A 70 -6.55 -8.16 5.36
CA GLY A 70 -5.40 -8.98 5.03
C GLY A 70 -4.12 -8.38 5.63
N PHE A 71 -3.17 -9.25 5.98
CA PHE A 71 -1.87 -8.82 6.52
C PHE A 71 -1.14 -7.85 5.57
N ALA A 72 -1.19 -8.12 4.26
CA ALA A 72 -0.60 -7.25 3.23
C ALA A 72 -1.18 -5.83 3.27
N ASP A 73 -2.51 -5.70 3.20
CA ASP A 73 -3.20 -4.40 3.21
C ASP A 73 -2.92 -3.62 4.50
N LEU A 74 -2.94 -4.30 5.65
CA LEU A 74 -2.63 -3.69 6.94
C LEU A 74 -1.19 -3.17 6.98
N LEU A 75 -0.23 -3.93 6.44
CA LEU A 75 1.16 -3.54 6.45
C LEU A 75 1.45 -2.40 5.46
N ILE A 76 0.84 -2.43 4.27
CA ILE A 76 0.88 -1.33 3.30
C ILE A 76 0.31 -0.05 3.93
N ALA A 77 -0.87 -0.14 4.54
CA ALA A 77 -1.50 0.99 5.21
C ALA A 77 -0.66 1.53 6.36
N ALA A 78 -0.09 0.64 7.19
CA ALA A 78 0.76 1.05 8.31
C ALA A 78 2.03 1.76 7.83
N ILE A 79 2.71 1.25 6.79
CA ILE A 79 3.86 1.89 6.15
C ILE A 79 3.49 3.31 5.70
N CYS A 80 2.35 3.46 5.03
CA CYS A 80 1.88 4.76 4.52
C CYS A 80 1.56 5.72 5.67
N VAL A 81 0.84 5.26 6.70
CA VAL A 81 0.48 6.09 7.85
C VAL A 81 1.72 6.57 8.61
N ASN A 82 2.67 5.69 8.92
CA ASN A 82 3.88 6.04 9.68
C ASN A 82 4.79 7.01 8.93
N ARG A 83 4.84 6.91 7.60
CA ARG A 83 5.63 7.80 6.75
C ARG A 83 4.88 9.06 6.33
N GLY A 84 3.59 9.15 6.67
CA GLY A 84 2.72 10.22 6.20
C GLY A 84 2.70 10.26 4.68
N GLU A 85 2.55 9.11 4.03
CA GLU A 85 2.41 8.94 2.58
C GLU A 85 0.94 8.74 2.19
N GLU A 86 0.61 9.04 0.94
CA GLU A 86 -0.71 8.77 0.36
C GLU A 86 -0.69 7.49 -0.46
N LEU A 87 -1.67 6.61 -0.24
CA LEU A 87 -1.81 5.34 -0.96
C LEU A 87 -2.73 5.53 -2.18
N ILE A 88 -2.28 5.11 -3.36
CA ILE A 88 -3.12 4.97 -4.56
C ILE A 88 -3.38 3.48 -4.81
N THR A 89 -4.66 3.11 -4.91
CA THR A 89 -5.09 1.73 -5.16
C THR A 89 -6.42 1.68 -5.91
N HIS A 90 -6.71 0.55 -6.56
CA HIS A 90 -8.07 0.19 -7.01
C HIS A 90 -8.86 -0.62 -5.96
N ASP A 91 -8.25 -0.93 -4.82
CA ASP A 91 -8.84 -1.79 -3.80
C ASP A 91 -9.64 -0.97 -2.78
N SER A 92 -10.95 -1.14 -2.81
CA SER A 92 -11.87 -0.49 -1.88
C SER A 92 -11.71 -0.99 -0.44
N ASP A 93 -11.04 -2.11 -0.18
CA ASP A 93 -10.85 -2.63 1.17
C ASP A 93 -10.01 -1.70 2.06
N PHE A 94 -9.19 -0.83 1.48
CA PHE A 94 -8.45 0.20 2.20
C PHE A 94 -9.36 1.31 2.77
N LEU A 95 -10.61 1.44 2.30
CA LEU A 95 -11.57 2.38 2.88
C LEU A 95 -11.87 2.03 4.35
N GLU A 96 -12.00 0.74 4.67
CA GLU A 96 -12.24 0.30 6.04
C GLU A 96 -11.03 0.60 6.95
N ILE A 97 -9.82 0.47 6.42
CA ILE A 97 -8.59 0.81 7.15
C ILE A 97 -8.50 2.33 7.37
N ALA A 98 -8.86 3.13 6.36
CA ALA A 98 -8.87 4.59 6.45
C ALA A 98 -9.87 5.10 7.50
N GLN A 99 -10.98 4.40 7.73
CA GLN A 99 -11.97 4.78 8.75
C GLN A 99 -11.44 4.63 10.20
N VAL A 100 -10.40 3.83 10.43
CA VAL A 100 -9.83 3.56 11.78
C VAL A 100 -8.41 4.10 11.97
N SER A 101 -7.91 4.86 10.98
CA SER A 101 -6.52 5.32 10.91
C SER A 101 -6.41 6.70 10.27
N ASN A 102 -5.18 7.21 10.15
CA ASN A 102 -4.88 8.43 9.41
C ASN A 102 -4.41 8.13 7.96
N LEU A 103 -4.80 6.97 7.41
CA LEU A 103 -4.41 6.60 6.05
C LEU A 103 -4.99 7.60 5.06
N ARG A 104 -4.12 8.24 4.29
CA ARG A 104 -4.52 9.08 3.16
C ARG A 104 -4.62 8.19 1.93
N LEU A 105 -5.78 8.19 1.29
CA LEU A 105 -6.15 7.21 0.26
C LEU A 105 -6.72 7.92 -0.96
N ILE A 106 -6.19 7.58 -2.14
CA ILE A 106 -6.81 7.86 -3.44
C ILE A 106 -7.28 6.52 -4.01
N LEU A 107 -8.59 6.34 -4.07
CA LEU A 107 -9.20 5.18 -4.70
C LEU A 107 -9.43 5.47 -6.19
N LEU A 108 -8.82 4.67 -7.06
CA LEU A 108 -9.02 4.75 -8.50
C LEU A 108 -10.22 3.89 -8.93
N GLU A 109 -11.04 4.40 -9.84
CA GLU A 109 -12.07 3.59 -10.51
C GLU A 109 -11.43 2.48 -11.34
N LYS A 110 -12.10 1.33 -11.45
CA LYS A 110 -11.62 0.17 -12.22
C LYS A 110 -11.86 0.32 -13.72
#